data_AF-A0ABD0YYT0-F1
#
_entry.id   AF-A0ABD0YYT0-F1
#
_cell.length_a   1.000
_cell.length_b   1.000
_cell.length_c   1.000
_cell.angle_alpha   90.00
_cell.angle_beta   90.00
_cell.angle_gamma   90.00
#
_symmetry.space_group_name_H-M   'P 1'
#
loop_
_entity.id
_entity.type
_entity.pdbx_description
1 polymer ?
#
loop_
_entity_poly.entity_id
_entity_poly.type
_entity_poly.pdbx_seq_one_letter_code
_entity_poly.pdbx_strand_id
1 'polypeptide(L)'
;MSFLSLRISAALPRRFPSAISQVAVRFTPAAQVASRKFHLSRRSNAVEISSILEERILGSAPKGMALNLEPDNVGVVVFGNDKLIKEGDIVKRTGAIVDVPVGEDILGRVVDALGNPIDGKGNLQTKTGKTALAIDTIINQKRFNDADDEKKKLYCIYVAIGQKRSTVAQIVKRLTDSDAMKYTIIVSATASDAAPLQYLAPYSGCAMGEFFRDNGKHALIIYDDLSKQAVAYRQAGDVSAYIPTNVISITDGQIFLETELFYKGIRPAINVGLSVSRVGSAAQTKAMNMYRWLLKNKLL
;
A
#
# COMPACT_ATOMS: atom_id res chain seq x y z
N MET A 1 -57.69 27.21 40.62
CA MET A 1 -57.43 26.75 39.24
C MET A 1 -57.80 25.27 39.19
N SER A 2 -59.07 24.94 38.96
CA SER A 2 -59.76 24.79 37.67
C SER A 2 -59.76 23.33 37.19
N PHE A 3 -60.90 22.68 37.42
CA PHE A 3 -61.63 21.68 36.61
C PHE A 3 -60.86 20.45 36.06
N LEU A 4 -61.25 19.21 36.44
CA LEU A 4 -62.33 18.38 35.84
C LEU A 4 -62.03 18.08 34.34
N SER A 5 -61.80 16.85 33.88
CA SER A 5 -62.82 15.81 33.62
C SER A 5 -62.17 14.78 32.66
N LEU A 6 -62.20 13.48 32.99
CA LEU A 6 -63.07 12.44 32.41
C LEU A 6 -62.91 12.12 30.89
N ARG A 7 -62.56 10.84 30.64
CA ARG A 7 -63.20 9.88 29.67
C ARG A 7 -63.00 10.14 28.14
N ILE A 8 -63.00 9.19 27.19
CA ILE A 8 -63.56 7.83 27.02
C ILE A 8 -62.83 7.11 25.83
N SER A 9 -62.96 5.78 25.79
CA SER A 9 -62.60 4.77 24.76
C SER A 9 -63.24 4.90 23.35
N ALA A 10 -62.80 4.01 22.44
CA ALA A 10 -63.38 3.50 21.17
C ALA A 10 -62.68 4.05 19.89
N ALA A 11 -62.43 3.31 18.79
CA ALA A 11 -63.04 2.09 18.26
C ALA A 11 -62.13 1.36 17.24
N LEU A 12 -62.53 0.11 16.94
CA LEU A 12 -62.01 -0.98 16.08
C LEU A 12 -61.77 -0.66 14.56
N PRO A 13 -61.26 -1.63 13.75
CA PRO A 13 -60.40 -1.45 12.58
C PRO A 13 -61.15 -1.41 11.23
N ARG A 14 -60.47 -0.98 10.15
CA ARG A 14 -61.00 -1.07 8.77
C ARG A 14 -59.97 -1.62 7.77
N ARG A 15 -60.15 -2.90 7.44
CA ARG A 15 -60.20 -3.57 6.11
C ARG A 15 -59.17 -3.22 4.99
N PHE A 16 -58.47 -4.27 4.54
CA PHE A 16 -58.03 -4.58 3.15
C PHE A 16 -59.18 -4.45 2.12
N PRO A 17 -58.97 -4.22 0.79
CA PRO A 17 -58.21 -5.09 -0.16
C PRO A 17 -57.40 -4.28 -1.24
N SER A 18 -56.49 -4.82 -2.05
CA SER A 18 -56.72 -5.74 -3.17
C SER A 18 -55.39 -6.31 -3.72
N ALA A 19 -55.46 -7.55 -4.22
CA ALA A 19 -54.37 -8.24 -4.89
C ALA A 19 -54.12 -7.70 -6.30
N ILE A 20 -52.85 -7.63 -6.72
CA ILE A 20 -52.45 -7.82 -8.12
C ILE A 20 -51.30 -8.81 -8.14
N SER A 21 -51.52 -9.92 -8.83
CA SER A 21 -50.51 -10.92 -9.18
C SER A 21 -49.49 -10.34 -10.16
N GLN A 22 -48.20 -10.47 -9.87
CA GLN A 22 -47.21 -10.63 -10.93
C GLN A 22 -46.50 -11.97 -10.73
N VAL A 23 -46.76 -12.88 -11.68
CA VAL A 23 -45.94 -14.07 -11.90
C VAL A 23 -44.66 -13.59 -12.56
N ALA A 24 -43.52 -13.81 -11.91
CA ALA A 24 -42.21 -13.73 -12.56
C ALA A 24 -41.31 -14.84 -12.01
N VAL A 25 -41.28 -15.93 -12.79
CA VAL A 25 -40.18 -16.88 -13.03
C VAL A 25 -39.31 -17.25 -11.82
N ARG A 26 -39.46 -18.50 -11.37
CA ARG A 26 -38.45 -19.20 -10.56
C ARG A 26 -37.11 -19.18 -11.29
N PHE A 27 -36.20 -18.31 -10.85
CA PHE A 27 -34.77 -18.59 -10.88
C PHE A 27 -34.38 -18.91 -9.45
N THR A 28 -33.91 -20.13 -9.23
CA THR A 28 -33.14 -20.50 -8.04
C THR A 28 -31.67 -20.16 -8.32
N PRO A 29 -31.13 -19.04 -7.81
CA PRO A 29 -29.70 -18.94 -7.61
C PRO A 29 -29.36 -19.69 -6.31
N ALA A 30 -28.50 -20.70 -6.44
CA ALA A 30 -27.85 -21.32 -5.30
C ALA A 30 -27.03 -20.27 -4.55
N ALA A 31 -27.56 -19.74 -3.45
CA ALA A 31 -26.82 -18.93 -2.50
C ALA A 31 -27.54 -18.93 -1.15
N GLN A 32 -27.54 -20.08 -0.47
CA GLN A 32 -27.65 -20.09 0.98
C GLN A 32 -26.33 -19.54 1.53
N VAL A 33 -26.12 -18.23 1.43
CA VAL A 33 -25.07 -17.57 2.20
C VAL A 33 -25.63 -17.40 3.59
N ALA A 34 -25.12 -18.21 4.51
CA ALA A 34 -25.48 -18.19 5.92
C ALA A 34 -25.36 -16.76 6.46
N SER A 35 -26.50 -16.12 6.73
CA SER A 35 -26.58 -14.85 7.42
C SER A 35 -26.18 -15.05 8.88
N ARG A 36 -24.86 -15.01 9.16
CA ARG A 36 -24.37 -14.94 10.53
C ARG A 36 -24.49 -13.50 11.01
N LYS A 37 -25.39 -13.28 11.98
CA LYS A 37 -25.58 -11.99 12.64
C LYS A 37 -24.33 -11.67 13.46
N PHE A 38 -23.54 -10.67 13.03
CA PHE A 38 -22.47 -10.12 13.84
C PHE A 38 -23.05 -9.03 14.76
N HIS A 39 -22.95 -9.22 16.08
CA HIS A 39 -23.27 -8.18 17.06
C HIS A 39 -22.12 -7.16 17.12
N LEU A 40 -22.39 -5.90 16.78
CA LEU A 40 -21.48 -4.80 17.08
C LEU A 40 -21.80 -4.23 18.47
N SER A 41 -20.88 -4.40 19.42
CA SER A 41 -20.96 -3.73 20.72
C SER A 41 -20.66 -2.24 20.58
N ARG A 42 -21.65 -1.42 20.94
CA ARG A 42 -21.58 0.04 20.96
C ARG A 42 -21.18 0.50 22.37
N ARG A 43 -19.89 0.60 22.68
CA ARG A 43 -19.36 1.47 23.76
C ARG A 43 -17.83 1.58 23.75
N SER A 44 -17.38 2.79 24.06
CA SER A 44 -16.02 3.23 24.42
C SER A 44 -14.98 3.36 23.30
N ASN A 45 -14.47 4.60 23.22
CA ASN A 45 -13.25 5.00 22.54
C ASN A 45 -12.05 4.19 23.08
N ALA A 46 -11.17 3.77 22.17
CA ALA A 46 -9.93 3.02 22.36
C ALA A 46 -10.05 1.60 22.92
N VAL A 47 -9.68 0.58 22.11
CA VAL A 47 -9.18 -0.71 22.60
C VAL A 47 -8.12 -1.24 21.64
N GLU A 48 -6.95 -1.54 22.20
CA GLU A 48 -5.76 -2.14 21.59
C GLU A 48 -5.98 -3.54 21.02
N ILE A 49 -5.05 -3.95 20.15
CA ILE A 49 -4.57 -5.34 20.15
C ILE A 49 -3.04 -5.25 20.26
N SER A 50 -2.51 -5.51 21.45
CA SER A 50 -1.19 -6.11 21.61
C SER A 50 -1.38 -7.52 22.15
N SER A 51 -0.64 -8.47 21.57
CA SER A 51 -0.65 -9.93 21.82
C SER A 51 -1.96 -10.64 21.43
N ILE A 52 -1.96 -11.62 20.53
CA ILE A 52 -1.15 -12.85 20.56
C ILE A 52 -0.60 -13.18 19.16
N LEU A 53 0.74 -13.24 19.12
CA LEU A 53 1.61 -14.16 18.39
C LEU A 53 1.16 -14.67 17.02
N GLU A 54 1.84 -14.14 16.01
CA GLU A 54 2.58 -14.88 14.98
C GLU A 54 1.89 -16.08 14.31
N GLU A 55 1.87 -15.97 12.97
CA GLU A 55 2.27 -17.10 12.15
C GLU A 55 1.36 -18.34 12.15
N ARG A 56 0.43 -18.29 11.20
CA ARG A 56 0.60 -19.22 10.08
C ARG A 56 0.64 -18.47 8.75
N ILE A 57 1.74 -17.74 8.58
CA ILE A 57 2.65 -17.84 7.44
C ILE A 57 1.90 -17.99 6.08
N LEU A 58 1.77 -16.88 5.33
CA LEU A 58 1.31 -16.73 3.92
C LEU A 58 -0.13 -16.24 3.61
N GLY A 59 -1.06 -16.10 4.56
CA GLY A 59 -2.44 -15.67 4.25
C GLY A 59 -2.77 -14.23 4.68
N SER A 60 -3.23 -13.36 3.76
CA SER A 60 -3.84 -12.08 4.18
C SER A 60 -5.16 -12.35 4.89
N ALA A 61 -5.47 -11.65 5.98
CA ALA A 61 -6.78 -11.74 6.64
C ALA A 61 -7.93 -11.56 5.63
N PRO A 62 -9.01 -12.36 5.73
CA PRO A 62 -10.12 -12.32 4.77
C PRO A 62 -10.73 -10.92 4.77
N LYS A 63 -10.79 -10.31 3.57
CA LYS A 63 -11.39 -9.00 3.37
C LYS A 63 -12.87 -9.16 3.06
N GLY A 64 -13.65 -8.10 3.15
CA GLY A 64 -15.03 -8.13 2.70
C GLY A 64 -15.56 -6.76 2.32
N MET A 65 -16.65 -6.76 1.57
CA MET A 65 -17.37 -5.56 1.16
C MET A 65 -18.65 -5.42 1.97
N ALA A 66 -18.83 -4.26 2.60
CA ALA A 66 -20.10 -3.92 3.22
C ALA A 66 -21.15 -3.69 2.13
N LEU A 67 -22.25 -4.44 2.17
CA LEU A 67 -23.36 -4.35 1.23
C LEU A 67 -24.57 -3.65 1.84
N ASN A 68 -24.99 -4.09 3.02
CA ASN A 68 -26.17 -3.55 3.69
C ASN A 68 -25.78 -2.86 4.99
N LEU A 69 -26.34 -1.68 5.22
CA LEU A 69 -26.13 -0.88 6.41
C LEU A 69 -27.48 -0.73 7.11
N GLU A 70 -27.70 -1.56 8.13
CA GLU A 70 -28.85 -1.41 9.01
C GLU A 70 -28.45 -0.59 10.24
N PRO A 71 -29.41 -0.04 11.01
CA PRO A 71 -29.10 0.77 12.19
C PRO A 71 -28.20 0.05 13.20
N ASP A 72 -28.34 -1.27 13.31
CA ASP A 72 -27.70 -2.09 14.35
C ASP A 72 -26.74 -3.15 13.79
N ASN A 73 -26.67 -3.33 12.47
CA ASN A 73 -25.80 -4.33 11.85
C ASN A 73 -25.29 -3.88 10.47
N VAL A 74 -24.21 -4.54 10.03
CA VAL A 74 -23.66 -4.35 8.70
C VAL A 74 -23.54 -5.70 8.03
N GLY A 75 -24.22 -5.88 6.89
CA GLY A 75 -24.06 -7.04 6.04
C GLY A 75 -22.73 -6.93 5.28
N VAL A 76 -21.82 -7.88 5.49
CA VAL A 76 -20.52 -7.94 4.82
C VAL A 76 -20.42 -9.19 3.96
N VAL A 77 -20.08 -9.03 2.69
CA VAL A 77 -19.69 -10.14 1.82
C VAL A 77 -18.20 -10.35 1.92
N VAL A 78 -17.79 -11.53 2.33
CA VAL A 78 -16.38 -11.90 2.49
C VAL A 78 -15.78 -12.28 1.13
N PHE A 79 -14.60 -11.75 0.87
CA PHE A 79 -13.74 -12.12 -0.24
C PHE A 79 -12.79 -13.23 0.21
N GLY A 80 -13.00 -14.43 -0.34
CA GLY A 80 -12.15 -15.59 -0.08
C GLY A 80 -12.73 -16.58 0.94
N ASN A 81 -11.85 -17.28 1.65
CA ASN A 81 -12.23 -18.38 2.53
C ASN A 81 -12.77 -17.86 3.88
N ASP A 82 -14.01 -18.22 4.19
CA ASP A 82 -14.74 -17.84 5.40
C ASP A 82 -14.60 -18.85 6.54
N LYS A 83 -13.99 -20.02 6.30
CA LYS A 83 -13.88 -21.12 7.29
C LYS A 83 -13.19 -20.73 8.59
N LEU A 84 -12.34 -19.70 8.55
CA LEU A 84 -11.59 -19.22 9.71
C LEU A 84 -12.35 -18.14 10.50
N ILE A 85 -13.48 -17.64 9.98
CA ILE A 85 -14.26 -16.58 10.60
C ILE A 85 -15.20 -17.17 11.65
N LYS A 86 -15.12 -16.64 12.87
CA LYS A 86 -15.91 -17.04 14.02
C LYS A 86 -16.76 -15.88 14.54
N GLU A 87 -17.85 -16.24 15.21
CA GLU A 87 -18.67 -15.26 15.91
C GLU A 87 -17.86 -14.64 17.06
N GLY A 88 -17.95 -13.32 17.21
CA GLY A 88 -17.10 -12.55 18.13
C GLY A 88 -15.80 -12.03 17.51
N ASP A 89 -15.46 -12.43 16.28
CA ASP A 89 -14.30 -11.87 15.58
C ASP A 89 -14.48 -10.37 15.33
N ILE A 90 -13.41 -9.62 15.60
CA ILE A 90 -13.41 -8.16 15.50
C ILE A 90 -13.13 -7.76 14.04
N VAL A 91 -14.11 -7.11 13.41
CA VAL A 91 -14.00 -6.60 12.04
C VAL A 91 -13.62 -5.11 12.07
N LYS A 92 -12.59 -4.73 11.31
CA LYS A 92 -12.13 -3.33 11.16
C LYS A 92 -12.52 -2.78 9.79
N ARG A 93 -13.02 -1.54 9.76
CA ARG A 93 -13.17 -0.81 8.49
C ARG A 93 -11.79 -0.49 7.92
N THR A 94 -11.61 -0.75 6.63
CA THR A 94 -10.38 -0.42 5.90
C THR A 94 -10.26 1.06 5.56
N GLY A 95 -11.36 1.81 5.62
CA GLY A 95 -11.42 3.22 5.18
C GLY A 95 -11.33 3.40 3.66
N ALA A 96 -11.26 2.30 2.91
CA ALA A 96 -11.17 2.29 1.46
C ALA A 96 -12.42 1.64 0.86
N ILE A 97 -12.97 2.28 -0.17
CA ILE A 97 -14.00 1.70 -1.03
C ILE A 97 -13.35 0.55 -1.83
N VAL A 98 -14.14 -0.44 -2.23
CA VAL A 98 -13.66 -1.47 -3.17
C VAL A 98 -13.21 -0.78 -4.46
N ASP A 99 -11.96 -0.99 -4.81
CA ASP A 99 -11.28 -0.37 -5.94
C ASP A 99 -10.56 -1.47 -6.71
N VAL A 100 -10.78 -1.50 -8.02
CA VAL A 100 -10.13 -2.44 -8.94
C VAL A 100 -9.10 -1.65 -9.74
N PRO A 101 -7.81 -1.99 -9.66
CA PRO A 101 -6.80 -1.32 -10.46
C PRO A 101 -7.13 -1.51 -11.94
N VAL A 102 -7.12 -0.42 -12.71
CA VAL A 102 -7.34 -0.43 -14.16
C VAL A 102 -6.19 0.29 -14.85
N GLY A 103 -5.72 -0.26 -15.98
CA GLY A 103 -4.60 0.26 -16.76
C GLY A 103 -4.29 -0.62 -17.96
N GLU A 104 -3.49 -0.08 -18.90
CA GLU A 104 -3.02 -0.86 -20.06
C GLU A 104 -2.15 -2.05 -19.67
N ASP A 105 -1.58 -2.03 -18.46
CA ASP A 105 -0.78 -3.13 -17.89
C ASP A 105 -1.58 -4.41 -17.59
N ILE A 106 -2.92 -4.34 -17.61
CA ILE A 106 -3.82 -5.50 -17.49
C ILE A 106 -4.00 -6.22 -18.83
N LEU A 107 -3.71 -5.58 -19.97
CA LEU A 107 -3.87 -6.20 -21.28
C LEU A 107 -2.99 -7.46 -21.38
N GLY A 108 -3.63 -8.60 -21.71
CA GLY A 108 -2.95 -9.90 -21.81
C GLY A 108 -2.64 -10.59 -20.47
N ARG A 109 -3.15 -10.06 -19.36
CA ARG A 109 -3.08 -10.67 -18.02
C ARG A 109 -4.36 -11.42 -17.70
N VAL A 110 -4.27 -12.42 -16.82
CA VAL A 110 -5.45 -13.04 -16.19
C VAL A 110 -5.51 -12.54 -14.76
N VAL A 111 -6.61 -11.86 -14.41
CA VAL A 111 -6.82 -11.24 -13.09
C VAL A 111 -8.13 -11.73 -12.47
N ASP A 112 -8.21 -11.69 -11.14
CA ASP A 112 -9.45 -11.91 -10.39
C ASP A 112 -10.38 -10.66 -10.41
N ALA A 113 -11.56 -10.77 -9.79
CA ALA A 113 -12.55 -9.69 -9.73
C ALA A 113 -12.10 -8.46 -8.91
N LEU A 114 -11.01 -8.57 -8.15
CA LEU A 114 -10.38 -7.46 -7.42
C LEU A 114 -9.16 -6.90 -8.17
N GLY A 115 -8.88 -7.40 -9.38
CA GLY A 115 -7.75 -7.00 -10.21
C GLY A 115 -6.42 -7.60 -9.77
N ASN A 116 -6.41 -8.65 -8.92
CA ASN A 116 -5.17 -9.34 -8.58
C ASN A 116 -4.80 -10.33 -9.70
N PRO A 117 -3.54 -10.36 -10.18
CA PRO A 117 -3.12 -11.29 -11.21
C PRO A 117 -3.09 -12.74 -10.69
N ILE A 118 -3.69 -13.65 -11.46
CA ILE A 118 -3.75 -15.10 -11.19
C ILE A 118 -3.07 -15.93 -12.28
N ASP A 119 -2.42 -15.27 -13.25
CA ASP A 119 -1.71 -15.90 -14.37
C ASP A 119 -0.27 -16.36 -14.04
N GLY A 120 0.20 -16.17 -12.80
CA GLY A 120 1.56 -16.49 -12.40
C GLY A 120 2.65 -15.60 -13.03
N LYS A 121 2.28 -14.57 -13.80
CA LYS A 121 3.23 -13.63 -14.46
C LYS A 121 3.72 -12.50 -13.53
N GLY A 122 3.57 -12.67 -12.21
CA GLY A 122 3.93 -11.65 -11.21
C GLY A 122 2.88 -10.55 -11.06
N ASN A 123 3.19 -9.46 -10.36
CA ASN A 123 2.22 -8.40 -10.08
C ASN A 123 1.92 -7.50 -11.30
N LEU A 124 0.74 -6.88 -11.31
CA LEU A 124 0.46 -5.73 -12.20
C LEU A 124 1.35 -4.56 -11.77
N GLN A 125 2.13 -4.03 -12.71
CA GLN A 125 3.03 -2.91 -12.45
C GLN A 125 2.32 -1.62 -12.86
N THR A 126 1.45 -1.14 -11.98
CA THR A 126 0.67 0.10 -12.18
C THR A 126 1.50 1.38 -12.01
N LYS A 127 2.82 1.27 -11.81
CA LYS A 127 3.75 2.41 -11.65
C LYS A 127 4.97 2.19 -12.51
N THR A 128 5.59 3.29 -12.96
CA THR A 128 6.76 3.38 -13.86
C THR A 128 8.04 2.66 -13.40
N GLY A 129 7.98 1.82 -12.36
CA GLY A 129 9.09 1.01 -11.86
C GLY A 129 9.87 1.66 -10.70
N LYS A 130 9.40 2.78 -10.13
CA LYS A 130 10.11 3.50 -9.04
C LYS A 130 10.45 2.59 -7.86
N THR A 131 9.43 1.93 -7.30
CA THR A 131 9.60 0.99 -6.19
C THR A 131 10.44 -0.22 -6.62
N ALA A 132 10.27 -0.74 -7.84
CA ALA A 132 11.06 -1.87 -8.32
C ALA A 132 12.55 -1.52 -8.39
N LEU A 133 12.90 -0.36 -8.97
CA LEU A 133 14.27 0.15 -9.01
C LEU A 133 14.88 0.29 -7.62
N ALA A 134 14.10 0.80 -6.65
CA ALA A 134 14.53 0.90 -5.25
C ALA A 134 14.84 -0.47 -4.64
N ILE A 135 13.93 -1.44 -4.78
CA ILE A 135 14.12 -2.78 -4.22
C ILE A 135 15.29 -3.51 -4.89
N ASP A 136 15.41 -3.42 -6.21
CA ASP A 136 16.54 -4.01 -6.94
C ASP A 136 17.87 -3.37 -6.52
N THR A 137 17.88 -2.07 -6.24
CA THR A 137 19.05 -1.37 -5.70
C THR A 137 19.51 -1.97 -4.38
N ILE A 138 18.58 -2.26 -3.47
CA ILE A 138 18.85 -2.89 -2.17
C ILE A 138 19.38 -4.32 -2.35
N ILE A 139 18.70 -5.13 -3.16
CA ILE A 139 19.07 -6.53 -3.39
C ILE A 139 20.48 -6.62 -4.01
N ASN A 140 20.84 -5.71 -4.91
CA ASN A 140 22.15 -5.69 -5.56
C ASN A 140 23.32 -5.37 -4.60
N GLN A 141 23.07 -4.96 -3.35
CA GLN A 141 24.12 -4.76 -2.35
C GLN A 141 24.53 -6.03 -1.62
N LYS A 142 23.79 -7.14 -1.81
CA LYS A 142 24.03 -8.40 -1.12
C LYS A 142 25.49 -8.85 -1.15
N ARG A 143 26.14 -8.76 -2.32
CA ARG A 143 27.57 -9.14 -2.48
C ARG A 143 28.53 -8.44 -1.52
N PHE A 144 28.23 -7.20 -1.13
CA PHE A 144 29.08 -6.42 -0.21
C PHE A 144 28.73 -6.72 1.24
N ASN A 145 27.45 -6.98 1.52
CA ASN A 145 26.96 -7.30 2.85
C ASN A 145 27.26 -8.75 3.28
N ASP A 146 27.45 -9.65 2.31
CA ASP A 146 27.88 -11.04 2.52
C ASP A 146 29.40 -11.16 2.72
N ALA A 147 30.16 -10.11 2.39
CA ALA A 147 31.60 -10.09 2.60
C ALA A 147 31.96 -9.77 4.06
N ASP A 148 33.12 -10.25 4.51
CA ASP A 148 33.60 -10.02 5.89
C ASP A 148 34.05 -8.58 6.17
N ASP A 149 34.23 -7.76 5.13
CA ASP A 149 34.69 -6.39 5.26
C ASP A 149 33.55 -5.46 5.69
N GLU A 150 33.42 -5.25 7.01
CA GLU A 150 32.43 -4.35 7.62
C GLU A 150 32.44 -2.94 7.02
N LYS A 151 33.60 -2.43 6.57
CA LYS A 151 33.69 -1.08 5.99
C LYS A 151 33.03 -0.98 4.61
N LYS A 152 32.85 -2.09 3.91
CA LYS A 152 32.22 -2.11 2.58
C LYS A 152 30.73 -2.42 2.64
N LYS A 153 30.21 -2.80 3.80
CA LYS A 153 28.78 -3.09 3.99
C LYS A 153 27.95 -1.82 3.81
N LEU A 154 26.80 -1.99 3.17
CA LEU A 154 25.83 -0.93 2.91
C LEU A 154 24.50 -1.29 3.59
N TYR A 155 24.19 -0.56 4.65
CA TYR A 155 22.94 -0.72 5.40
C TYR A 155 21.84 0.09 4.72
N CYS A 156 20.71 -0.56 4.43
CA CYS A 156 19.63 0.02 3.66
C CYS A 156 18.45 0.39 4.57
N ILE A 157 17.83 1.53 4.34
CA ILE A 157 16.63 1.99 5.03
C ILE A 157 15.56 2.28 3.96
N TYR A 158 14.45 1.55 4.00
CA TYR A 158 13.32 1.75 3.11
C TYR A 158 12.15 2.35 3.89
N VAL A 159 11.81 3.61 3.59
CA VAL A 159 10.74 4.36 4.26
C VAL A 159 9.49 4.33 3.38
N ALA A 160 8.51 3.51 3.78
CA ALA A 160 7.21 3.41 3.14
C ALA A 160 6.23 4.41 3.74
N ILE A 161 5.85 5.43 2.96
CA ILE A 161 5.00 6.54 3.38
C ILE A 161 3.68 6.48 2.63
N GLY A 162 2.56 6.42 3.35
CA GLY A 162 1.21 6.35 2.79
C GLY A 162 1.02 5.19 1.81
N GLN A 163 1.79 4.11 1.92
CA GLN A 163 1.64 2.93 1.06
C GLN A 163 0.53 2.02 1.58
N LYS A 164 -0.08 1.24 0.68
CA LYS A 164 -1.02 0.18 1.08
C LYS A 164 -0.24 -0.87 1.89
N ARG A 165 -0.81 -1.34 3.00
CA ARG A 165 -0.19 -2.38 3.85
C ARG A 165 0.21 -3.64 3.06
N SER A 166 -0.61 -4.03 2.07
CA SER A 166 -0.30 -5.16 1.19
C SER A 166 0.95 -4.93 0.33
N THR A 167 1.17 -3.71 -0.16
CA THR A 167 2.37 -3.35 -0.92
C THR A 167 3.62 -3.44 -0.04
N VAL A 168 3.54 -2.95 1.20
CA VAL A 168 4.65 -3.08 2.17
C VAL A 168 4.93 -4.55 2.48
N ALA A 169 3.90 -5.36 2.72
CA ALA A 169 4.07 -6.79 2.97
C ALA A 169 4.72 -7.53 1.79
N GLN A 170 4.39 -7.16 0.55
CA GLN A 170 5.03 -7.70 -0.65
C GLN A 170 6.51 -7.31 -0.75
N ILE A 171 6.85 -6.09 -0.37
CA ILE A 171 8.24 -5.60 -0.33
C ILE A 171 9.04 -6.39 0.71
N VAL A 172 8.51 -6.51 1.94
CA VAL A 172 9.11 -7.32 3.01
C VAL A 172 9.37 -8.73 2.48
N LYS A 173 8.35 -9.38 1.91
CA LYS A 173 8.49 -10.72 1.34
C LYS A 173 9.61 -10.79 0.31
N ARG A 174 9.64 -9.89 -0.68
CA ARG A 174 10.67 -9.91 -1.74
C ARG A 174 12.09 -9.72 -1.19
N LEU A 175 12.26 -8.85 -0.20
CA LEU A 175 13.54 -8.64 0.47
C LEU A 175 13.94 -9.85 1.32
N THR A 176 12.99 -10.50 1.99
CA THR A 176 13.22 -11.75 2.73
C THR A 176 13.61 -12.89 1.80
N ASP A 177 12.86 -13.11 0.71
CA ASP A 177 13.10 -14.16 -0.28
C ASP A 177 14.49 -14.00 -0.94
N SER A 178 15.02 -12.77 -1.00
CA SER A 178 16.34 -12.47 -1.54
C SER A 178 17.46 -12.47 -0.48
N ASP A 179 17.12 -12.69 0.79
CA ASP A 179 18.03 -12.57 1.95
C ASP A 179 18.68 -11.17 2.06
N ALA A 180 17.90 -10.14 1.74
CA ALA A 180 18.27 -8.73 1.84
C ALA A 180 17.80 -8.06 3.14
N MET A 181 16.87 -8.70 3.88
CA MET A 181 16.35 -8.16 5.15
C MET A 181 17.42 -8.04 6.24
N LYS A 182 18.48 -8.87 6.22
CA LYS A 182 19.56 -8.83 7.22
C LYS A 182 20.33 -7.50 7.27
N TYR A 183 20.29 -6.72 6.19
CA TYR A 183 20.92 -5.40 6.10
C TYR A 183 19.92 -4.29 5.75
N THR A 184 18.61 -4.55 5.86
CA THR A 184 17.57 -3.61 5.48
C THR A 184 16.61 -3.33 6.63
N ILE A 185 16.42 -2.05 6.96
CA ILE A 185 15.38 -1.57 7.88
C ILE A 185 14.20 -1.07 7.05
N ILE A 186 12.98 -1.43 7.42
CA ILE A 186 11.76 -0.90 6.80
C ILE A 186 11.04 -0.03 7.83
N VAL A 187 10.96 1.27 7.54
CA VAL A 187 10.12 2.21 8.29
C VAL A 187 8.77 2.27 7.59
N SER A 188 7.69 1.90 8.28
CA SER A 188 6.35 1.87 7.68
C SER A 188 5.40 2.84 8.37
N ALA A 189 4.92 3.82 7.61
CA ALA A 189 3.75 4.62 7.92
C ALA A 189 2.77 4.48 6.76
N THR A 190 1.85 3.54 6.88
CA THR A 190 0.87 3.16 5.85
C THR A 190 -0.19 4.23 5.63
N ALA A 191 -0.96 4.09 4.54
CA ALA A 191 -2.07 5.01 4.24
C ALA A 191 -3.18 5.00 5.32
N SER A 192 -3.26 3.94 6.14
CA SER A 192 -4.19 3.83 7.26
C SER A 192 -3.71 4.51 8.54
N ASP A 193 -2.43 4.90 8.60
CA ASP A 193 -1.87 5.58 9.77
C ASP A 193 -2.18 7.08 9.75
N ALA A 194 -2.18 7.70 10.93
CA ALA A 194 -2.46 9.12 11.07
C ALA A 194 -1.44 9.99 10.30
N ALA A 195 -1.88 11.12 9.77
CA ALA A 195 -1.03 12.04 9.00
C ALA A 195 0.29 12.43 9.70
N PRO A 196 0.32 12.69 11.03
CA PRO A 196 1.58 12.95 11.73
C PRO A 196 2.62 11.83 11.63
N LEU A 197 2.19 10.56 11.64
CA LEU A 197 3.10 9.42 11.50
C LEU A 197 3.67 9.33 10.08
N GLN A 198 2.83 9.59 9.07
CA GLN A 198 3.29 9.65 7.67
C GLN A 198 4.27 10.80 7.45
N TYR A 199 4.06 11.93 8.12
CA TYR A 199 4.98 13.06 8.12
C TYR A 199 6.32 12.75 8.82
N LEU A 200 6.29 12.05 9.95
CA LEU A 200 7.47 11.74 10.76
C LEU A 200 8.35 10.62 10.17
N ALA A 201 7.76 9.68 9.42
CA ALA A 201 8.48 8.49 8.94
C ALA A 201 9.81 8.79 8.21
N PRO A 202 9.92 9.81 7.34
CA PRO A 202 11.19 10.16 6.71
C PRO A 202 12.26 10.62 7.69
N TYR A 203 11.88 11.37 8.72
CA TYR A 203 12.81 11.80 9.76
C TYR A 203 13.30 10.61 10.60
N SER A 204 12.41 9.68 10.93
CA SER A 204 12.79 8.43 11.60
C SER A 204 13.77 7.61 10.77
N GLY A 205 13.51 7.47 9.46
CA GLY A 205 14.42 6.78 8.56
C GLY A 205 15.78 7.48 8.46
N CYS A 206 15.77 8.82 8.37
CA CYS A 206 17.00 9.62 8.34
C CYS A 206 17.85 9.37 9.59
N ALA A 207 17.26 9.47 10.79
CA ALA A 207 17.97 9.23 12.05
C ALA A 207 18.59 7.82 12.12
N MET A 208 17.88 6.79 11.62
CA MET A 208 18.43 5.43 11.52
C MET A 208 19.63 5.36 10.56
N GLY A 209 19.57 6.06 9.43
CA GLY A 209 20.69 6.16 8.49
C GLY A 209 21.89 6.91 9.06
N GLU A 210 21.64 8.00 9.80
CA GLU A 210 22.67 8.79 10.48
C GLU A 210 23.43 7.96 11.50
N PHE A 211 22.74 7.09 12.25
CA PHE A 211 23.40 6.15 13.15
C PHE A 211 24.47 5.31 12.43
N PHE A 212 24.17 4.74 11.27
CA PHE A 212 25.17 3.96 10.51
C PHE A 212 26.30 4.85 9.98
N ARG A 213 25.96 6.02 9.41
CA ARG A 213 26.93 6.99 8.90
C ARG A 213 27.92 7.42 9.98
N ASP A 214 27.42 7.81 11.14
CA ASP A 214 28.19 8.40 12.23
C ASP A 214 29.05 7.35 12.96
N ASN A 215 28.69 6.07 12.85
CA ASN A 215 29.49 4.93 13.30
C ASN A 215 30.46 4.40 12.22
N GLY A 216 30.75 5.19 11.19
CA GLY A 216 31.73 4.86 10.15
C GLY A 216 31.28 3.78 9.17
N LYS A 217 29.98 3.49 9.09
CA LYS A 217 29.38 2.55 8.14
C LYS A 217 28.72 3.31 6.97
N HIS A 218 28.42 2.61 5.89
CA HIS A 218 27.68 3.19 4.77
C HIS A 218 26.17 2.96 4.90
N ALA A 219 25.38 4.00 4.59
CA ALA A 219 23.93 3.95 4.63
C ALA A 219 23.33 4.35 3.28
N LEU A 220 22.29 3.63 2.86
CA LEU A 220 21.41 4.00 1.76
C LEU A 220 20.00 4.18 2.31
N ILE A 221 19.37 5.32 2.03
CA ILE A 221 17.97 5.57 2.38
C ILE A 221 17.11 5.75 1.14
N ILE A 222 15.92 5.17 1.17
CA ILE A 222 14.91 5.26 0.11
C ILE A 222 13.60 5.76 0.73
N TYR A 223 13.03 6.82 0.16
CA TYR A 223 11.73 7.36 0.55
C TYR A 223 10.66 7.05 -0.51
N ASP A 224 9.62 6.27 -0.15
CA ASP A 224 8.53 5.84 -1.05
C ASP A 224 7.14 6.14 -0.45
N ASP A 225 6.55 7.32 -0.64
CA ASP A 225 7.06 8.45 -1.43
C ASP A 225 6.94 9.78 -0.68
N LEU A 226 7.86 10.72 -0.99
CA LEU A 226 7.87 12.06 -0.40
C LEU A 226 6.66 12.91 -0.82
N SER A 227 5.99 12.54 -1.91
CA SER A 227 4.76 13.23 -2.33
C SER A 227 3.64 13.04 -1.30
N LYS A 228 3.49 11.84 -0.77
CA LYS A 228 2.54 11.51 0.29
C LYS A 228 2.94 12.14 1.62
N GLN A 229 4.24 12.22 1.93
CA GLN A 229 4.70 12.95 3.10
C GLN A 229 4.23 14.41 3.07
N ALA A 230 4.42 15.11 1.94
CA ALA A 230 4.01 16.51 1.87
C ALA A 230 2.49 16.68 1.77
N VAL A 231 1.72 15.70 1.28
CA VAL A 231 0.26 15.68 1.46
C VAL A 231 -0.11 15.59 2.94
N ALA A 232 0.54 14.71 3.70
CA ALA A 232 0.33 14.61 5.15
C ALA A 232 0.72 15.90 5.89
N TYR A 233 1.78 16.58 5.45
CA TYR A 233 2.17 17.89 5.98
C TYR A 233 1.11 18.97 5.72
N ARG A 234 0.56 19.03 4.50
CA ARG A 234 -0.53 19.98 4.19
C ARG A 234 -1.78 19.74 5.03
N GLN A 235 -2.11 18.48 5.30
CA GLN A 235 -3.24 18.13 6.17
C GLN A 235 -3.03 18.58 7.63
N ALA A 236 -1.77 18.74 8.06
CA ALA A 236 -1.43 19.28 9.37
C ALA A 236 -1.55 20.82 9.45
N GLY A 237 -1.99 21.49 8.38
CA GLY A 237 -2.39 22.90 8.41
C GLY A 237 -1.35 23.89 7.88
N ASP A 238 -0.25 23.44 7.27
CA ASP A 238 0.82 24.31 6.80
C ASP A 238 1.00 24.27 5.25
N VAL A 239 1.45 25.41 4.70
CA VAL A 239 1.28 25.94 3.34
C VAL A 239 1.50 24.96 2.16
N SER A 240 0.89 25.30 1.02
CA SER A 240 1.11 24.84 -0.37
C SER A 240 2.55 24.39 -0.70
N ALA A 241 2.92 23.17 -0.32
CA ALA A 241 4.21 22.58 -0.67
C ALA A 241 4.21 22.13 -2.14
N TYR A 242 4.92 22.83 -3.02
CA TYR A 242 5.14 22.40 -4.41
C TYR A 242 6.25 21.33 -4.46
N ILE A 243 5.85 20.06 -4.38
CA ILE A 243 6.76 18.94 -4.07
C ILE A 243 7.78 18.67 -5.18
N PRO A 244 7.40 18.54 -6.47
CA PRO A 244 8.35 18.10 -7.49
C PRO A 244 9.46 19.12 -7.75
N THR A 245 9.12 20.41 -7.87
CA THR A 245 10.10 21.47 -8.16
C THR A 245 11.10 21.64 -7.01
N ASN A 246 10.64 21.54 -5.76
CA ASN A 246 11.52 21.62 -4.59
C ASN A 246 12.47 20.42 -4.51
N VAL A 247 12.00 19.21 -4.82
CA VAL A 247 12.87 18.02 -4.77
C VAL A 247 13.93 18.05 -5.89
N ILE A 248 13.59 18.55 -7.08
CA ILE A 248 14.55 18.68 -8.21
C ILE A 248 15.66 19.68 -7.88
N SER A 249 15.33 20.78 -7.18
CA SER A 249 16.36 21.77 -6.79
C SER A 249 17.28 21.25 -5.68
N ILE A 250 16.75 20.47 -4.73
CA ILE A 250 17.49 19.95 -3.57
C ILE A 250 18.42 18.78 -3.94
N THR A 251 18.01 17.92 -4.88
CA THR A 251 18.75 16.69 -5.20
C THR A 251 19.92 16.92 -6.17
N ASP A 252 21.01 16.15 -6.00
CA ASP A 252 22.19 16.18 -6.87
C ASP A 252 22.01 15.45 -8.21
N GLY A 253 20.80 15.04 -8.53
CA GLY A 253 20.48 14.33 -9.75
C GLY A 253 19.06 13.81 -9.73
N GLN A 254 18.57 13.44 -10.91
CA GLN A 254 17.23 12.94 -11.10
C GLN A 254 17.25 11.73 -12.04
N ILE A 255 16.48 10.71 -11.69
CA ILE A 255 16.15 9.60 -12.58
C ILE A 255 14.69 9.74 -12.98
N PHE A 256 14.45 10.10 -14.24
CA PHE A 256 13.11 10.20 -14.81
C PHE A 256 12.70 8.85 -15.38
N LEU A 257 11.58 8.31 -14.89
CA LEU A 257 10.98 7.08 -15.40
C LEU A 257 9.74 7.44 -16.24
N GLU A 258 9.75 7.03 -17.51
CA GLU A 258 8.67 7.33 -18.45
C GLU A 258 7.76 6.15 -18.71
N THR A 259 6.47 6.43 -18.69
CA THR A 259 5.43 5.44 -18.96
C THR A 259 5.49 4.94 -20.41
N GLU A 260 5.87 5.78 -21.38
CA GLU A 260 5.99 5.36 -22.78
C GLU A 260 7.12 4.33 -22.98
N LEU A 261 8.29 4.57 -22.39
CA LEU A 261 9.40 3.60 -22.41
C LEU A 261 8.98 2.31 -21.71
N PHE A 262 8.19 2.44 -20.65
CA PHE A 262 7.61 1.29 -19.97
C PHE A 262 6.69 0.49 -20.92
N TYR A 263 5.77 1.10 -21.65
CA TYR A 263 4.91 0.34 -22.57
C TYR A 263 5.63 -0.20 -23.80
N LYS A 264 6.76 0.40 -24.20
CA LYS A 264 7.66 -0.12 -25.24
C LYS A 264 8.50 -1.33 -24.79
N GLY A 265 8.27 -1.85 -23.58
CA GLY A 265 9.00 -3.01 -23.03
C GLY A 265 10.39 -2.70 -22.49
N ILE A 266 10.82 -1.44 -22.47
CA ILE A 266 12.14 -1.04 -21.96
C ILE A 266 12.09 -1.06 -20.42
N ARG A 267 12.97 -1.87 -19.80
CA ARG A 267 13.08 -2.01 -18.34
C ARG A 267 14.55 -1.96 -17.90
N PRO A 268 14.93 -1.10 -16.94
CA PRO A 268 14.11 -0.05 -16.31
C PRO A 268 13.76 1.07 -17.31
N ALA A 269 12.59 1.71 -17.14
CA ALA A 269 12.04 2.69 -18.08
C ALA A 269 12.66 4.09 -17.92
N ILE A 270 13.99 4.18 -17.86
CA ILE A 270 14.74 5.42 -17.60
C ILE A 270 14.82 6.25 -18.88
N ASN A 271 14.34 7.49 -18.85
CA ASN A 271 14.62 8.47 -19.89
C ASN A 271 16.03 9.04 -19.68
N VAL A 272 16.96 8.64 -20.54
CA VAL A 272 18.37 9.05 -20.49
C VAL A 272 18.62 10.53 -20.85
N GLY A 273 17.69 11.17 -21.57
CA GLY A 273 17.79 12.58 -21.95
C GLY A 273 17.35 13.54 -20.84
N LEU A 274 16.36 13.14 -20.04
CA LEU A 274 15.88 13.92 -18.90
C LEU A 274 16.61 13.59 -17.60
N SER A 275 17.09 12.37 -17.46
CA SER A 275 17.82 11.94 -16.25
C SER A 275 19.22 12.52 -16.20
N VAL A 276 19.60 13.06 -15.05
CA VAL A 276 20.89 13.75 -14.86
C VAL A 276 21.53 13.35 -13.52
N SER A 277 22.85 13.41 -13.48
CA SER A 277 23.64 13.32 -12.25
C SER A 277 24.65 14.48 -12.24
N ARG A 278 24.60 15.33 -11.21
CA ARG A 278 25.54 16.44 -11.01
C ARG A 278 26.92 15.96 -10.57
N VAL A 279 27.01 14.77 -9.97
CA VAL A 279 28.29 14.15 -9.56
C VAL A 279 29.05 13.57 -10.76
N GLY A 280 28.33 13.05 -11.76
CA GLY A 280 28.92 12.59 -13.02
C GLY A 280 29.90 11.41 -12.85
N SER A 281 31.03 11.47 -13.55
CA SER A 281 32.04 10.38 -13.59
C SER A 281 32.80 10.18 -12.27
N ALA A 282 32.73 11.12 -11.33
CA ALA A 282 33.37 10.99 -10.03
C ALA A 282 32.77 9.84 -9.19
N ALA A 283 31.49 9.52 -9.40
CA ALA A 283 30.81 8.40 -8.76
C ALA A 283 31.03 7.05 -9.48
N GLN A 284 31.82 7.01 -10.56
CA GLN A 284 32.04 5.80 -11.36
C GLN A 284 33.39 5.17 -11.06
N THR A 285 33.46 3.84 -11.13
CA THR A 285 34.75 3.13 -11.05
C THR A 285 35.62 3.47 -12.25
N LYS A 286 36.95 3.36 -12.08
CA LYS A 286 37.91 3.60 -13.18
C LYS A 286 37.59 2.76 -14.43
N ALA A 287 37.24 1.49 -14.24
CA ALA A 287 36.84 0.60 -15.31
C ALA A 287 35.60 1.10 -16.07
N MET A 288 34.57 1.59 -15.35
CA MET A 288 33.36 2.13 -15.97
C MET A 288 33.65 3.42 -16.74
N ASN A 289 34.48 4.31 -16.19
CA ASN A 289 34.90 5.54 -16.88
C ASN A 289 35.65 5.23 -18.18
N MET A 290 36.53 4.22 -18.18
CA MET A 290 37.23 3.77 -19.38
C MET A 290 36.26 3.19 -20.41
N TYR A 291 35.31 2.36 -19.98
CA TYR A 291 34.30 1.78 -20.88
C TYR A 291 33.41 2.85 -21.51
N ARG A 292 32.94 3.83 -20.72
CA ARG A 292 32.17 4.97 -21.21
C ARG A 292 32.95 5.78 -22.24
N TRP A 293 34.24 5.98 -22.01
CA TRP A 293 35.12 6.65 -22.96
C TRP A 293 35.21 5.88 -24.28
N LEU A 294 35.38 4.55 -24.23
CA LEU A 294 35.39 3.71 -25.44
C LEU A 294 34.07 3.77 -26.21
N LEU A 295 32.92 3.72 -25.52
CA LEU A 295 31.61 3.85 -26.17
C LEU A 295 31.44 5.19 -26.88
N LYS A 296 31.85 6.30 -26.25
CA LYS A 296 31.78 7.63 -26.86
C LYS A 296 32.66 7.75 -28.11
N ASN A 297 33.82 7.09 -28.13
CA ASN A 297 34.76 7.17 -29.25
C ASN A 297 34.54 6.10 -30.33
N LYS A 298 33.64 5.13 -30.12
CA LYS A 298 33.24 4.13 -31.13
C LYS A 298 31.89 4.41 -31.80
N LEU A 299 31.15 5.42 -31.32
CA LEU A 299 29.84 5.85 -31.84
C LEU A 299 29.92 7.14 -32.69
N LEU A 300 31.13 7.50 -33.16
CA LEU A 300 31.41 8.47 -34.21
C LEU A 300 32.25 7.79 -35.29
#